data_AF-A0A1A0DNX4-F1
#
_entry.id   AF-A0A1A0DNX4-F1
#
_cell.length_a   1.000
_cell.length_b   1.000
_cell.length_c   1.000
_cell.angle_alpha   90.00
_cell.angle_beta   90.00
_cell.angle_gamma   90.00
#
_symmetry.space_group_name_H-M   'P 1'
#
loop_
_entity.id
_entity.type
_entity.pdbx_description
1 polymer ?
#
loop_
_entity_poly.entity_id
_entity_poly.type
_entity_poly.pdbx_seq_one_letter_code
_entity_poly.pdbx_strand_id
1 'polypeptide(L)'
;MSLRVRFDPEYVGEQIGQLCFEENRNVQELDLYLAGAAYAVCLSLGKEKPWKQKDFVNIGLSIVRSGTKRFLDLTEKNILVNSVPQENDMKYMKNYVGK
;
A
#
# COMPACT_ATOMS: atom_id res chain seq x y z
N MET A 1 -24.08 1.21 -25.70
CA MET A 1 -22.67 0.75 -25.65
C MET A 1 -22.40 0.31 -24.20
N SER A 2 -22.01 -0.94 -23.96
CA SER A 2 -21.76 -1.47 -22.60
C SER A 2 -20.25 -1.47 -22.35
N LEU A 3 -19.79 -0.60 -21.47
CA LEU A 3 -18.39 -0.60 -21.02
C LEU A 3 -18.26 -1.66 -19.92
N ARG A 4 -17.48 -2.72 -20.17
CA ARG A 4 -17.18 -3.72 -19.14
C ARG A 4 -15.85 -3.35 -18.48
N VAL A 5 -15.92 -2.68 -17.33
CA VAL A 5 -14.74 -2.42 -16.51
C VAL A 5 -14.32 -3.72 -15.84
N ARG A 6 -13.07 -4.14 -16.05
CA ARG A 6 -12.49 -5.31 -15.40
C ARG A 6 -12.04 -4.89 -13.99
N PHE A 7 -12.65 -5.50 -12.98
CA PHE A 7 -12.26 -5.32 -11.59
C PHE A 7 -10.91 -6.01 -11.34
N ASP A 8 -9.94 -5.27 -10.81
CA ASP A 8 -8.63 -5.77 -10.41
C ASP A 8 -8.44 -5.57 -8.89
N PRO A 9 -8.46 -6.65 -8.09
CA PRO A 9 -8.30 -6.56 -6.63
C PRO A 9 -6.90 -6.13 -6.21
N GLU A 10 -5.85 -6.42 -6.99
CA GLU A 10 -4.48 -6.03 -6.63
C GLU A 10 -4.32 -4.51 -6.73
N TYR A 11 -4.83 -3.92 -7.82
CA TYR A 11 -4.81 -2.47 -8.00
C TYR A 11 -5.53 -1.73 -6.87
N VAL A 12 -6.66 -2.25 -6.38
CA VAL A 12 -7.36 -1.66 -5.22
C VAL A 12 -6.48 -1.67 -3.98
N GLY A 13 -5.82 -2.79 -3.70
CA GLY A 13 -4.90 -2.89 -2.57
C GLY A 13 -3.73 -1.92 -2.70
N GLU A 14 -3.07 -1.87 -3.86
CA GLU A 14 -1.96 -0.95 -4.14
C GLU A 14 -2.33 0.51 -3.90
N GLN A 15 -3.51 0.96 -4.37
CA GLN A 15 -3.98 2.33 -4.17
C GLN A 15 -4.22 2.66 -2.70
N ILE A 16 -4.73 1.72 -1.90
CA ILE A 16 -4.92 1.90 -0.45
C ILE A 16 -3.57 1.97 0.24
N GLY A 17 -2.64 1.05 -0.07
CA GLY A 17 -1.30 1.06 0.50
C GLY A 17 -0.54 2.35 0.20
N GLN A 18 -0.65 2.86 -1.03
CA GLN A 18 -0.11 4.16 -1.42
C GLN A 18 -0.71 5.31 -0.60
N LEU A 19 -2.04 5.37 -0.49
CA LEU A 19 -2.73 6.45 0.23
C LEU A 19 -2.40 6.43 1.73
N CYS A 20 -2.37 5.25 2.35
CA CYS A 20 -1.96 5.12 3.75
C CYS A 20 -0.53 5.60 3.98
N PHE A 21 0.39 5.35 3.04
CA PHE A 21 1.75 5.88 3.12
C PHE A 21 1.77 7.41 2.98
N GLU A 22 1.07 7.98 1.99
CA GLU A 22 1.00 9.43 1.75
C GLU A 22 0.39 10.19 2.93
N GLU A 23 -0.58 9.58 3.62
CA GLU A 23 -1.22 10.14 4.81
C GLU A 23 -0.45 9.86 6.12
N ASN A 24 0.74 9.25 6.07
CA ASN A 24 1.53 8.84 7.24
C ASN A 24 0.74 7.98 8.24
N ARG A 25 -0.10 7.08 7.73
CA ARG A 25 -0.84 6.12 8.55
C ARG A 25 0.09 5.06 9.12
N ASN A 26 -0.26 4.54 10.29
CA ASN A 26 0.44 3.39 10.87
C ASN A 26 -0.06 2.06 10.29
N VAL A 27 0.65 0.98 10.63
CA VAL A 27 0.33 -0.38 10.14
C VAL A 27 -1.04 -0.85 10.63
N GLN A 28 -1.44 -0.49 11.85
CA GLN A 28 -2.75 -0.87 12.40
C GLN A 28 -3.90 -0.20 11.63
N GLU A 29 -3.73 1.06 11.24
CA GLU A 29 -4.68 1.78 10.39
C GLU A 29 -4.73 1.15 8.99
N LEU A 30 -3.57 0.82 8.39
CA LEU A 30 -3.50 0.13 7.11
C LEU A 30 -4.32 -1.17 7.10
N ASP A 31 -4.18 -2.00 8.14
CA ASP A 31 -4.93 -3.25 8.26
C ASP A 31 -6.45 -3.01 8.27
N LEU A 32 -6.91 -1.97 8.97
CA LEU A 32 -8.31 -1.58 9.00
C LEU A 32 -8.82 -1.11 7.62
N TYR A 33 -8.04 -0.29 6.92
CA TYR A 33 -8.40 0.18 5.57
C TYR A 33 -8.47 -0.97 4.56
N LEU A 34 -7.49 -1.88 4.57
CA LEU A 34 -7.47 -3.03 3.67
C LEU A 34 -8.61 -4.01 3.97
N ALA A 35 -8.88 -4.29 5.26
CA ALA A 35 -10.01 -5.14 5.66
C ALA A 35 -11.36 -4.51 5.26
N GLY A 36 -11.53 -3.21 5.49
CA GLY A 36 -12.73 -2.46 5.10
C GLY A 36 -12.95 -2.48 3.59
N ALA A 37 -11.90 -2.28 2.80
CA ALA A 37 -11.97 -2.34 1.35
C ALA A 37 -12.30 -3.75 0.84
N ALA A 38 -11.63 -4.78 1.36
CA ALA A 38 -11.92 -6.17 1.02
C ALA A 38 -13.39 -6.53 1.31
N TYR A 39 -13.92 -6.10 2.46
CA TYR A 39 -15.32 -6.30 2.81
C TYR A 39 -16.26 -5.55 1.85
N ALA A 40 -16.02 -4.27 1.59
CA ALA A 40 -16.87 -3.46 0.73
C ALA A 40 -16.92 -3.99 -0.72
N VAL A 41 -15.78 -4.44 -1.25
CA VAL A 41 -15.66 -5.08 -2.56
C VAL A 41 -16.47 -6.37 -2.60
N CYS A 42 -16.25 -7.28 -1.65
CA CYS A 42 -16.94 -8.57 -1.60
C CYS A 42 -18.45 -8.40 -1.41
N LEU A 43 -18.87 -7.43 -0.57
CA LEU A 43 -20.27 -7.10 -0.37
C LEU A 43 -20.93 -6.60 -1.67
N SER A 44 -20.26 -5.71 -2.39
CA SER A 44 -20.74 -5.17 -3.67
C SER A 44 -20.83 -6.26 -4.74
N LEU A 45 -19.80 -7.10 -4.85
CA LEU A 45 -19.79 -8.24 -5.75
C LEU A 45 -20.84 -9.29 -5.38
N GLY A 46 -21.14 -9.49 -4.10
CA GLY A 46 -22.17 -10.42 -3.64
C GLY A 46 -23.57 -10.02 -4.06
N LYS A 47 -23.84 -8.71 -4.12
CA LYS A 47 -25.12 -8.16 -4.61
C LYS A 47 -25.27 -8.32 -6.12
N GLU A 48 -24.22 -8.06 -6.89
CA GLU A 48 -24.29 -8.09 -8.35
C GLU A 48 -24.04 -9.48 -8.97
N LYS A 49 -23.18 -10.29 -8.33
CA LYS A 49 -22.63 -11.54 -8.88
C LYS A 49 -22.51 -12.60 -7.78
N PRO A 50 -23.62 -13.08 -7.21
CA PRO A 50 -23.61 -14.01 -6.09
C PRO A 50 -22.85 -15.33 -6.36
N TRP A 51 -22.76 -15.77 -7.62
CA TRP A 51 -21.99 -16.96 -8.02
C TRP A 51 -20.46 -16.81 -7.81
N LYS A 52 -19.96 -15.60 -7.58
CA LYS A 52 -18.55 -15.33 -7.27
C LYS A 52 -18.19 -15.43 -5.79
N GLN A 53 -19.12 -15.76 -4.90
CA GLN A 53 -18.85 -15.86 -3.47
C GLN A 53 -17.67 -16.78 -3.12
N LYS A 54 -17.49 -17.89 -3.86
CA LYS A 54 -16.35 -18.79 -3.71
C LYS A 54 -14.98 -18.12 -3.92
N ASP A 55 -14.93 -17.01 -4.64
CA ASP A 55 -13.71 -16.26 -4.95
C ASP A 55 -13.43 -15.14 -3.92
N PHE A 56 -14.35 -14.86 -2.98
CA PHE A 56 -14.25 -13.69 -2.09
C PHE A 56 -13.01 -13.72 -1.20
N VAL A 57 -12.65 -14.90 -0.70
CA VAL A 57 -11.44 -15.07 0.09
C VAL A 57 -10.20 -14.69 -0.73
N ASN A 58 -10.12 -15.17 -1.98
CA ASN A 58 -8.98 -14.87 -2.86
C ASN A 58 -8.93 -13.39 -3.27
N ILE A 59 -10.10 -12.77 -3.48
CA ILE A 59 -10.22 -11.33 -3.76
C ILE A 59 -9.72 -10.52 -2.56
N GLY A 60 -10.22 -10.81 -1.36
CA GLY A 60 -9.81 -10.13 -0.14
C GLY A 60 -8.32 -10.30 0.15
N LEU A 61 -7.80 -11.52 0.01
CA LEU A 61 -6.37 -11.79 0.18
C LEU A 61 -5.51 -11.04 -0.85
N SER A 62 -5.98 -10.89 -2.10
CA SER A 62 -5.24 -10.13 -3.11
C SER A 62 -5.16 -8.65 -2.76
N ILE A 63 -6.27 -8.05 -2.30
CA ILE A 63 -6.31 -6.65 -1.83
C ILE A 63 -5.35 -6.46 -0.66
N VAL A 64 -5.44 -7.31 0.37
CA VAL A 64 -4.60 -7.18 1.56
C VAL A 64 -3.12 -7.33 1.20
N ARG A 65 -2.74 -8.40 0.47
CA ARG A 65 -1.34 -8.66 0.12
C ARG A 65 -0.71 -7.55 -0.71
N SER A 66 -1.40 -7.10 -1.74
CA SER A 66 -0.91 -6.03 -2.63
C SER A 66 -0.77 -4.71 -1.90
N GLY A 67 -1.76 -4.33 -1.07
CA GLY A 67 -1.71 -3.10 -0.29
C GLY A 67 -0.65 -3.11 0.80
N THR A 68 -0.53 -4.19 1.56
CA THR A 68 0.56 -4.33 2.55
C THR A 68 1.93 -4.27 1.89
N LYS A 69 2.12 -4.98 0.77
CA LYS A 69 3.37 -4.94 0.02
C LYS A 69 3.70 -3.51 -0.43
N ARG A 70 2.74 -2.82 -1.06
CA ARG A 70 2.95 -1.45 -1.54
C ARG A 70 3.33 -0.49 -0.43
N PHE A 71 2.66 -0.56 0.71
CA PHE A 71 2.95 0.27 1.87
C PHE A 71 4.38 0.03 2.42
N LEU A 72 4.78 -1.23 2.55
CA LEU A 72 6.12 -1.60 3.02
C LEU A 72 7.21 -1.15 2.03
N ASP A 73 7.02 -1.41 0.73
CA ASP A 73 7.97 -0.99 -0.31
C ASP A 73 8.24 0.53 -0.27
N LEU A 74 7.19 1.35 -0.06
CA LEU A 74 7.31 2.80 0.05
C LEU A 74 7.99 3.23 1.34
N THR A 75 7.66 2.55 2.45
CA THR A 75 8.26 2.82 3.77
C THR A 75 9.75 2.53 3.76
N GLU A 76 10.15 1.36 3.23
CA GLU A 76 11.55 0.97 3.06
C GLU A 76 12.30 1.97 2.17
N LYS A 77 11.69 2.35 1.03
CA LYS A 77 12.29 3.34 0.12
C LYS A 77 12.47 4.70 0.79
N ASN A 78 11.52 5.15 1.61
CA ASN A 78 11.62 6.41 2.35
C ASN A 78 12.76 6.36 3.39
N ILE A 79 12.89 5.25 4.12
CA ILE A 79 13.99 5.03 5.07
C ILE A 79 15.35 5.06 4.33
N LEU A 80 15.45 4.38 3.19
CA LEU A 80 16.68 4.37 2.38
C LEU A 80 17.06 5.77 1.87
N VAL A 81 16.11 6.56 1.38
CA VAL A 81 16.37 7.94 0.92
C VAL A 81 16.85 8.84 2.08
N ASN A 82 16.29 8.69 3.27
CA ASN A 82 16.64 9.52 4.43
C ASN A 82 17.89 9.05 5.18
N SER A 83 18.40 7.85 4.90
CA SER A 83 19.59 7.26 5.56
C SER A 83 20.89 7.48 4.77
N VAL A 84 20.83 7.98 3.54
CA VAL A 84 22.02 8.40 2.80
C VAL A 84 22.47 9.76 3.36
N PRO A 85 23.68 9.87 3.96
CA PRO A 85 24.21 11.16 4.36
C PRO A 85 24.31 12.04 3.13
N GLN A 86 23.69 13.23 3.16
CA GLN A 86 23.83 14.17 2.06
C GLN A 86 25.32 14.57 1.99
N GLU A 87 25.85 14.70 0.78
CA GLU A 87 27.26 15.02 0.52
C GLU A 87 27.74 16.29 1.26
N ASN A 88 26.80 17.15 1.66
CA ASN A 88 27.03 18.31 2.51
C ASN A 88 27.43 17.96 3.96
N ASP A 89 26.95 16.86 4.54
CA ASP A 89 27.29 16.44 5.91
C ASP A 89 28.74 15.90 6.00
N MET A 90 29.24 15.32 4.90
CA MET A 90 30.64 14.86 4.81
C MET A 90 31.66 16.02 4.73
N LYS A 91 31.24 17.21 4.28
CA LYS A 91 32.10 18.41 4.29
C LYS A 91 32.33 18.95 5.70
N TYR A 92 31.35 18.83 6.60
CA TYR A 92 31.50 19.30 7.98
C TYR A 92 32.37 18.36 8.82
N MET A 93 32.32 17.04 8.60
CA MET A 93 33.19 16.10 9.35
C MET A 93 34.68 16.20 9.02
N LYS A 94 35.06 16.58 7.78
CA LYS A 94 36.49 16.76 7.43
C LYS A 94 37.14 17.99 8.09
N ASN A 95 36.37 18.97 8.53
CA ASN A 95 36.89 20.18 9.18
C ASN A 95 37.11 20.03 10.70
N TYR A 96 36.60 18.96 11.33
CA TYR A 96 36.77 18.72 12.77
C TYR A 96 37.91 17.75 13.13
N VAL A 97 38.48 17.03 12.16
CA VAL A 97 39.57 16.07 12.39
C VAL A 97 40.96 16.67 12.08
N GLY A 98 41.00 17.93 11.64
CA GLY A 98 42.23 18.65 11.32
C GLY A 98 42.40 19.93 12.13
N LYS A 99 42.65 19.80 13.44
CA LYS A 99 43.37 20.79 14.25
C LYS A 99 43.98 20.13 15.48
#